data_AF-A0A0P0XSU3-F1
#
_entry.id   AF-A0A0P0XSU3-F1
#
_cell.length_a   1.000
_cell.length_b   1.000
_cell.length_c   1.000
_cell.angle_alpha   90.00
_cell.angle_beta   90.00
_cell.angle_gamma   90.00
#
_symmetry.space_group_name_H-M   'P 1'
#
loop_
_entity.id
_entity.type
_entity.pdbx_description
1 polymer ?
#
loop_
_entity_poly.entity_id
_entity_poly.type
_entity_poly.pdbx_seq_one_letter_code
_entity_poly.pdbx_strand_id
1 'polypeptide(L)'
;MASGGASSAPATASTPAAAAATTTTSKTASASLWWDPFIDLSDDLDRAAAASPSVPDALAERIKAHHAWLRGSVSMFVKPSDASRGALDASEVVVGEHRLAVKPELKAAALRLSKCMNLDEVQSYILVKRTSENTPTALVADTEEFLRLVCLCVFSPVK
;
A
#
# COMPACT_ATOMS: atom_id res chain seq x y z
N MET A 1 -45.34 23.68 55.57
CA MET A 1 -44.17 24.49 55.98
C MET A 1 -42.96 23.94 55.27
N ALA A 2 -42.22 24.82 54.59
CA ALA A 2 -41.20 24.53 53.59
C ALA A 2 -39.77 24.61 54.17
N SER A 3 -38.82 24.15 53.35
CA SER A 3 -37.39 24.47 53.35
C SER A 3 -36.56 23.66 54.35
N GLY A 4 -35.45 23.01 54.00
CA GLY A 4 -34.55 23.15 52.85
C GLY A 4 -33.13 23.01 53.42
N GLY A 5 -32.29 22.15 52.84
CA GLY A 5 -30.93 21.92 53.33
C GLY A 5 -30.10 21.16 52.30
N ALA A 6 -29.30 21.91 51.55
CA ALA A 6 -28.39 21.43 50.52
C ALA A 6 -27.21 20.65 51.11
N SER A 7 -26.75 19.62 50.41
CA SER A 7 -25.45 19.00 50.66
C SER A 7 -24.69 18.77 49.36
N SER A 8 -23.40 18.99 49.47
CA SER A 8 -22.46 19.41 48.44
C SER A 8 -21.92 18.26 47.58
N ALA A 9 -21.61 18.56 46.32
CA ALA A 9 -20.97 17.67 45.36
C ALA A 9 -19.49 17.38 45.70
N PRO A 10 -18.94 16.19 45.37
CA PRO A 10 -17.51 15.97 45.35
C PRO A 10 -16.91 16.22 43.94
N ALA A 11 -15.67 16.69 43.97
CA ALA A 11 -14.86 17.13 42.86
C ALA A 11 -14.47 16.02 41.87
N THR A 12 -14.41 16.41 40.60
CA THR A 12 -13.83 15.70 39.46
C THR A 12 -12.35 15.35 39.68
N ALA A 13 -12.02 14.05 39.65
CA ALA A 13 -10.66 13.59 39.49
C ALA A 13 -10.33 13.48 37.99
N SER A 14 -9.46 14.36 37.51
CA SER A 14 -8.88 14.30 36.18
C SER A 14 -7.67 13.36 36.19
N THR A 15 -7.80 12.19 35.57
CA THR A 15 -6.68 11.26 35.32
C THR A 15 -5.86 11.77 34.13
N PRO A 16 -4.53 11.89 34.24
CA PRO A 16 -3.69 12.26 33.10
C PRO A 16 -3.61 11.09 32.11
N ALA A 17 -3.89 11.37 30.85
CA ALA A 17 -3.75 10.44 29.75
C ALA A 17 -2.29 9.98 29.63
N ALA A 18 -2.07 8.67 29.79
CA ALA A 18 -0.79 8.05 29.47
C ALA A 18 -0.57 8.16 27.95
N ALA A 19 0.42 8.96 27.55
CA ALA A 19 0.92 8.97 26.19
C ALA A 19 1.51 7.58 25.89
N ALA A 20 0.77 6.77 25.13
CA ALA A 20 1.25 5.50 24.62
C ALA A 20 2.49 5.77 23.76
N ALA A 21 3.67 5.36 24.26
CA ALA A 21 4.87 5.26 23.46
C ALA A 21 4.54 4.35 22.28
N THR A 22 4.41 4.94 21.09
CA THR A 22 4.13 4.19 19.86
C THR A 22 5.44 3.49 19.50
N THR A 23 5.62 2.27 20.00
CA THR A 23 6.75 1.43 19.61
C THR A 23 6.66 1.24 18.10
N THR A 24 7.56 1.87 17.35
CA THR A 24 7.71 1.66 15.91
C THR A 24 8.17 0.23 15.70
N THR A 25 7.24 -0.64 15.33
CA THR A 25 7.53 -2.04 14.96
C THR A 25 7.79 -2.11 13.46
N SER A 26 8.83 -2.84 13.08
CA SER A 26 9.18 -3.10 11.67
C SER A 26 9.19 -4.61 11.44
N LYS A 27 8.66 -5.07 10.30
CA LYS A 27 8.66 -6.50 9.93
C LYS A 27 9.17 -6.70 8.51
N THR A 28 10.03 -7.69 8.33
CA THR A 28 10.55 -8.07 7.01
C THR A 28 9.59 -9.05 6.32
N ALA A 29 9.24 -8.75 5.07
CA ALA A 29 8.53 -9.63 4.17
C ALA A 29 9.47 -10.12 3.05
N SER A 30 9.03 -11.12 2.27
CA SER A 30 9.84 -11.66 1.18
C SER A 30 10.13 -10.59 0.11
N ALA A 31 11.39 -10.45 -0.30
CA ALA A 31 11.79 -9.55 -1.38
C ALA A 31 11.06 -9.84 -2.70
N SER A 32 10.63 -11.09 -2.92
CA SER A 32 9.87 -11.50 -4.12
C SER A 32 8.50 -10.85 -4.24
N LEU A 33 7.99 -10.22 -3.17
CA LEU A 33 6.69 -9.53 -3.18
C LEU A 33 6.81 -8.13 -3.79
N TRP A 34 8.02 -7.60 -3.98
CA TRP A 34 8.24 -6.32 -4.63
C TRP A 34 8.36 -6.46 -6.15
N TRP A 35 7.99 -5.40 -6.85
CA TRP A 35 8.24 -5.19 -8.27
C TRP A 35 8.35 -3.70 -8.55
N ASP A 36 9.15 -3.32 -9.54
CA ASP A 36 9.24 -1.92 -9.94
C ASP A 36 8.03 -1.52 -10.80
N PRO A 37 7.56 -0.26 -10.69
CA PRO A 37 6.46 0.23 -11.52
C PRO A 37 6.80 0.15 -13.01
N PHE A 38 5.89 -0.39 -13.81
CA PHE A 38 6.07 -0.47 -15.26
C PHE A 38 5.90 0.89 -15.97
N ILE A 39 5.30 1.89 -15.32
CA ILE A 39 5.07 3.21 -15.92
C ILE A 39 6.41 3.86 -16.28
N ASP A 40 7.38 3.86 -15.36
CA ASP A 40 8.69 4.44 -15.62
C ASP A 40 9.43 3.71 -16.75
N LEU A 41 9.29 2.38 -16.81
CA LEU A 41 9.85 1.56 -17.90
C LEU A 41 9.17 1.86 -19.24
N SER A 42 7.85 2.02 -19.25
CA SER A 42 7.06 2.38 -20.44
C SER A 42 7.47 3.74 -20.97
N ASP A 43 7.53 4.75 -20.11
CA ASP A 43 7.94 6.09 -20.47
C ASP A 43 9.36 6.14 -21.04
N ASP A 44 10.29 5.34 -20.50
CA ASP A 44 11.64 5.19 -21.03
C ASP A 44 11.66 4.51 -22.41
N LEU A 45 10.81 3.49 -22.62
CA LEU A 45 10.65 2.82 -23.91
C LEU A 45 10.10 3.79 -24.98
N ASP A 46 9.09 4.59 -24.65
CA ASP A 46 8.50 5.57 -25.56
C ASP A 46 9.51 6.66 -25.94
N ARG A 47 10.28 7.17 -24.96
CA ARG A 47 11.37 8.11 -25.21
C ARG A 47 12.46 7.50 -26.11
N ALA A 48 12.85 6.26 -25.86
CA ALA A 48 13.87 5.59 -26.67
C ALA A 48 13.39 5.38 -28.12
N ALA A 49 12.14 4.96 -28.31
CA ALA A 49 11.54 4.76 -29.61
C ALA A 49 11.48 6.07 -30.44
N ALA A 50 11.28 7.22 -29.78
CA ALA A 50 11.29 8.52 -30.44
C ALA A 50 12.70 9.04 -30.79
N ALA A 51 13.72 8.65 -30.02
CA ALA A 51 15.05 9.25 -30.11
C ALA A 51 16.03 8.52 -31.03
N SER A 52 15.96 7.19 -31.12
CA SER A 52 16.98 6.39 -31.82
C SER A 52 16.44 5.04 -32.27
N PRO A 53 16.92 4.46 -33.39
CA PRO A 53 16.60 3.09 -33.77
C PRO A 53 17.20 2.02 -32.82
N SER A 54 18.12 2.41 -31.92
CA SER A 54 18.78 1.49 -30.98
C SER A 54 18.33 1.72 -29.53
N VAL A 55 18.07 0.64 -28.79
CA VAL A 55 17.79 0.68 -27.35
C VAL A 55 19.07 0.99 -26.58
N PRO A 56 19.12 2.06 -25.75
CA PRO A 56 20.27 2.35 -24.90
C PRO A 56 20.58 1.19 -23.93
N ASP A 57 21.86 0.91 -23.67
CA ASP A 57 22.29 -0.20 -22.80
C ASP A 57 21.65 -0.16 -21.41
N ALA A 58 21.52 1.04 -20.83
CA ALA A 58 20.87 1.23 -19.53
C ALA A 58 19.39 0.80 -19.54
N LEU A 59 18.68 1.04 -20.64
CA LEU A 59 17.30 0.60 -20.82
C LEU A 59 17.24 -0.91 -21.06
N ALA A 60 18.19 -1.47 -21.83
CA ALA A 60 18.29 -2.91 -22.02
C ALA A 60 18.50 -3.65 -20.68
N GLU A 61 19.37 -3.15 -19.80
CA GLU A 61 19.56 -3.71 -18.46
C GLU A 61 18.30 -3.59 -17.59
N ARG A 62 17.56 -2.47 -17.70
CA ARG A 62 16.28 -2.32 -16.99
C ARG A 62 15.22 -3.31 -17.48
N ILE A 63 15.11 -3.53 -18.78
CA ILE A 63 14.21 -4.54 -19.37
C ILE A 63 14.59 -5.94 -18.87
N LYS A 64 15.89 -6.27 -18.83
CA LYS A 64 16.38 -7.54 -18.29
C LYS A 64 16.02 -7.70 -16.81
N ALA A 65 16.16 -6.65 -16.00
CA ALA A 65 15.76 -6.68 -14.59
C ALA A 65 14.25 -6.93 -14.41
N HIS A 66 13.41 -6.40 -15.32
CA HIS A 66 11.96 -6.61 -15.30
C HIS A 66 11.52 -7.92 -15.96
N HIS A 67 12.43 -8.69 -16.59
CA HIS A 67 12.09 -9.81 -17.47
C HIS A 67 11.17 -10.85 -16.80
N ALA A 68 11.42 -11.21 -15.53
CA ALA A 68 10.57 -12.15 -14.81
C ALA A 68 9.12 -11.64 -14.67
N TRP A 69 8.97 -10.36 -14.33
CA TRP A 69 7.68 -9.69 -14.18
C TRP A 69 6.97 -9.42 -15.51
N LEU A 70 7.71 -9.11 -16.58
CA LEU A 70 7.14 -9.01 -17.93
C LEU A 70 6.64 -10.36 -18.44
N ARG A 71 7.40 -11.43 -18.18
CA ARG A 71 7.05 -12.78 -18.62
C ARG A 71 5.91 -13.38 -17.80
N GLY A 72 5.96 -13.24 -16.48
CA GLY A 72 4.93 -13.75 -15.58
C GLY A 72 3.68 -12.88 -15.57
N SER A 73 3.81 -11.57 -15.79
CA SER A 73 2.72 -10.60 -15.73
C SER A 73 1.90 -10.79 -14.44
N VAL A 74 0.57 -10.84 -14.55
CA VAL A 74 -0.35 -11.05 -13.43
C VAL A 74 -0.15 -12.38 -12.68
N SER A 75 0.55 -13.37 -13.25
CA SER A 75 0.84 -14.63 -12.55
C SER A 75 1.91 -14.52 -11.46
N MET A 76 2.65 -13.39 -11.42
CA MET A 76 3.64 -13.11 -10.37
C MET A 76 2.98 -12.66 -9.06
N PHE A 77 1.69 -12.33 -9.09
CA PHE A 77 0.95 -12.10 -7.86
C PHE A 77 0.70 -13.41 -7.13
N VAL A 78 0.98 -13.39 -5.83
CA VAL A 78 0.91 -14.55 -4.94
C VAL A 78 -0.44 -14.57 -4.22
N LYS A 79 -0.85 -15.73 -3.72
CA LYS A 79 -2.05 -15.89 -2.89
C LYS A 79 -1.87 -15.23 -1.51
N PRO A 80 -2.98 -14.92 -0.80
CA PRO A 80 -2.96 -14.43 0.57
C PRO A 80 -2.11 -15.31 1.50
N SER A 81 -1.40 -14.69 2.45
CA SER A 81 -0.57 -15.40 3.42
C SER A 81 -0.64 -14.78 4.81
N ASP A 82 -0.69 -15.63 5.85
CA ASP A 82 -0.70 -15.16 7.24
C ASP A 82 0.56 -14.37 7.60
N ALA A 83 1.69 -14.69 6.97
CA ALA A 83 2.93 -13.95 7.13
C ALA A 83 2.81 -12.51 6.63
N SER A 84 2.29 -12.31 5.42
CA SER A 84 2.06 -10.98 4.82
C SER A 84 0.96 -10.21 5.55
N ARG A 85 -0.15 -10.87 5.89
CA ARG A 85 -1.22 -10.28 6.71
C ARG A 85 -0.68 -9.75 8.03
N GLY A 86 0.11 -10.57 8.73
CA GLY A 86 0.74 -10.19 9.99
C GLY A 86 1.94 -9.24 9.83
N ALA A 87 2.43 -8.97 8.62
CA ALA A 87 3.42 -7.93 8.37
C ALA A 87 2.78 -6.54 8.38
N LEU A 88 1.56 -6.43 7.86
CA LEU A 88 0.79 -5.17 7.91
C LEU A 88 0.31 -4.79 9.32
N ASP A 89 0.54 -5.62 10.34
CA ASP A 89 0.32 -5.25 11.75
C ASP A 89 1.48 -4.40 12.31
N ALA A 90 2.64 -4.40 11.66
CA ALA A 90 3.76 -3.54 12.01
C ALA A 90 3.56 -2.10 11.49
N SER A 91 4.24 -1.12 12.10
CA SER A 91 4.23 0.26 11.60
C SER A 91 5.04 0.45 10.30
N GLU A 92 5.96 -0.47 10.02
CA GLU A 92 6.77 -0.50 8.80
C GLU A 92 6.91 -1.95 8.30
N VAL A 93 6.84 -2.14 6.99
CA VAL A 93 7.18 -3.41 6.32
C VAL A 93 8.40 -3.20 5.42
N VAL A 94 9.39 -4.07 5.56
CA VAL A 94 10.59 -4.10 4.72
C VAL A 94 10.45 -5.20 3.67
N VAL A 95 10.53 -4.86 2.39
CA VAL A 95 10.42 -5.79 1.26
C VAL A 95 11.68 -5.67 0.40
N GLY A 96 12.64 -6.56 0.63
CA GLY A 96 13.98 -6.40 0.03
C GLY A 96 14.63 -5.10 0.48
N GLU A 97 14.99 -4.24 -0.47
CA GLU A 97 15.59 -2.92 -0.21
C GLU A 97 14.55 -1.82 0.06
N HIS A 98 13.25 -2.12 -0.09
CA HIS A 98 12.17 -1.14 0.00
C HIS A 98 11.53 -1.12 1.38
N ARG A 99 11.23 0.09 1.87
CA ARG A 99 10.59 0.34 3.17
C ARG A 99 9.21 0.95 2.96
N LEU A 100 8.21 0.33 3.59
CA LEU A 100 6.81 0.72 3.48
C LEU A 100 6.27 1.10 4.85
N ALA A 101 6.06 2.39 5.08
CA ALA A 101 5.28 2.85 6.23
C ALA A 101 3.83 2.39 6.09
N VAL A 102 3.31 1.70 7.10
CA VAL A 102 1.96 1.14 7.11
C VAL A 102 0.98 2.17 7.65
N LYS A 103 0.09 2.66 6.79
CA LYS A 103 -1.03 3.52 7.18
C LYS A 103 -2.28 2.66 7.43
N PRO A 104 -2.99 2.83 8.56
CA PRO A 104 -4.18 2.03 8.87
C PRO A 104 -5.27 2.05 7.79
N GLU A 105 -5.50 3.21 7.18
CA GLU A 105 -6.49 3.40 6.10
C GLU A 105 -6.13 2.58 4.84
N LEU A 106 -4.86 2.68 4.41
CA LEU A 106 -4.35 1.92 3.26
C LEU A 106 -4.34 0.42 3.54
N LYS A 107 -4.03 0.01 4.78
CA LYS A 107 -4.12 -1.39 5.20
C LYS A 107 -5.54 -1.92 5.06
N ALA A 108 -6.54 -1.18 5.53
CA ALA A 108 -7.93 -1.61 5.43
C ALA A 108 -8.35 -1.83 3.96
N ALA A 109 -7.98 -0.89 3.07
CA ALA A 109 -8.22 -1.04 1.63
C ALA A 109 -7.45 -2.22 1.03
N ALA A 110 -6.19 -2.42 1.41
CA ALA A 110 -5.36 -3.53 0.94
C ALA A 110 -5.92 -4.90 1.34
N LEU A 111 -6.42 -5.04 2.58
CA LEU A 111 -7.05 -6.28 3.05
C LEU A 111 -8.37 -6.56 2.33
N ARG A 112 -9.13 -5.53 1.94
CA ARG A 112 -10.33 -5.72 1.10
C ARG A 112 -9.94 -6.15 -0.30
N LEU A 113 -8.96 -5.48 -0.92
CA LEU A 113 -8.45 -5.82 -2.24
C LEU A 113 -7.94 -7.27 -2.29
N SER A 114 -7.14 -7.66 -1.30
CA SER A 114 -6.62 -9.02 -1.15
C SER A 114 -7.74 -10.06 -1.16
N LYS A 115 -8.84 -9.81 -0.43
CA LYS A 115 -10.02 -10.69 -0.41
C LYS A 115 -10.75 -10.73 -1.75
N CYS A 116 -10.95 -9.58 -2.40
CA CYS A 116 -11.65 -9.49 -3.68
C CYS A 116 -10.89 -10.18 -4.82
N MET A 117 -9.57 -10.10 -4.80
CA MET A 117 -8.70 -10.47 -5.91
C MET A 117 -7.86 -11.73 -5.64
N ASN A 118 -7.95 -12.28 -4.42
CA ASN A 118 -7.12 -13.39 -3.94
C ASN A 118 -5.62 -13.12 -4.13
N LEU A 119 -5.18 -11.92 -3.74
CA LEU A 119 -3.80 -11.42 -3.82
C LEU A 119 -3.15 -11.38 -2.43
N ASP A 120 -1.84 -11.57 -2.36
CA ASP A 120 -1.04 -11.38 -1.15
C ASP A 120 -1.27 -9.99 -0.54
N GLU A 121 -1.36 -9.93 0.78
CA GLU A 121 -1.71 -8.70 1.50
C GLU A 121 -0.66 -7.60 1.33
N VAL A 122 0.63 -7.94 1.31
CA VAL A 122 1.71 -6.96 1.10
C VAL A 122 1.69 -6.46 -0.35
N GLN A 123 1.49 -7.36 -1.33
CA GLN A 123 1.34 -6.93 -2.74
C GLN A 123 0.09 -6.05 -2.93
N SER A 124 -1.01 -6.40 -2.28
CA SER A 124 -2.23 -5.59 -2.26
C SER A 124 -1.96 -4.22 -1.66
N TYR A 125 -1.19 -4.14 -0.57
CA TYR A 125 -0.80 -2.88 0.05
C TYR A 125 0.09 -2.02 -0.86
N ILE A 126 1.04 -2.63 -1.58
CA ILE A 126 1.88 -1.94 -2.55
C ILE A 126 1.02 -1.32 -3.65
N LEU A 127 0.04 -2.07 -4.20
CA LEU A 127 -0.90 -1.55 -5.20
C LEU A 127 -1.69 -0.35 -4.67
N VAL A 128 -2.33 -0.51 -3.51
CA VAL A 128 -3.11 0.55 -2.85
C VAL A 128 -2.25 1.80 -2.60
N LYS A 129 -1.03 1.63 -2.08
CA LYS A 129 -0.13 2.74 -1.78
C LYS A 129 0.25 3.49 -3.06
N ARG A 130 0.67 2.79 -4.11
CA ARG A 130 1.02 3.40 -5.40
C ARG A 130 -0.16 4.12 -6.04
N THR A 131 -1.35 3.49 -6.07
CA THR A 131 -2.56 4.13 -6.59
C THR A 131 -2.91 5.39 -5.80
N SER A 132 -2.71 5.39 -4.47
CA SER A 132 -2.97 6.58 -3.65
C SER A 132 -1.98 7.73 -3.88
N GLU A 133 -0.74 7.41 -4.27
CA GLU A 133 0.29 8.39 -4.60
C GLU A 133 0.05 9.01 -5.99
N ASN A 134 -0.42 8.21 -6.95
CA ASN A 134 -0.71 8.66 -8.31
C ASN A 134 -2.09 9.33 -8.44
N THR A 135 -3.06 8.94 -7.63
CA THR A 135 -4.42 9.48 -7.66
C THR A 135 -4.85 9.89 -6.25
N PRO A 136 -4.41 11.07 -5.75
CA PRO A 136 -4.67 11.50 -4.36
C PRO A 136 -6.17 11.61 -4.05
N THR A 137 -6.98 11.98 -5.05
CA THR A 137 -8.43 12.13 -4.93
C THR A 137 -9.15 10.80 -4.67
N ALA A 138 -8.52 9.67 -5.01
CA ALA A 138 -9.14 8.35 -4.88
C ALA A 138 -9.25 7.86 -3.44
N LEU A 139 -8.42 8.39 -2.51
CA LEU A 139 -8.55 8.06 -1.08
C LEU A 139 -9.70 8.79 -0.39
N VAL A 140 -10.20 9.88 -0.98
CA VAL A 140 -11.35 10.64 -0.49
C VAL A 140 -12.67 10.02 -0.98
N ALA A 141 -12.60 9.24 -2.06
CA ALA A 141 -13.70 8.46 -2.57
C ALA A 141 -14.02 7.28 -1.64
N ASP A 142 -15.27 6.81 -1.68
CA ASP A 142 -15.70 5.61 -0.93
C ASP A 142 -14.70 4.46 -1.18
N THR A 143 -14.48 3.63 -0.17
CA THR A 143 -13.49 2.54 -0.26
C THR A 143 -13.76 1.63 -1.47
N GLU A 144 -15.03 1.49 -1.87
CA GLU A 144 -15.45 0.75 -3.07
C GLU A 144 -15.00 1.41 -4.38
N GLU A 145 -15.02 2.74 -4.48
CA GLU A 145 -14.54 3.46 -5.66
C GLU A 145 -13.01 3.38 -5.76
N PHE A 146 -12.32 3.45 -4.63
CA PHE A 146 -10.89 3.21 -4.58
C PHE A 146 -10.53 1.79 -5.02
N LEU A 147 -11.28 0.77 -4.57
CA LEU A 147 -11.10 -0.61 -5.01
C LEU A 147 -11.34 -0.75 -6.52
N ARG A 148 -12.36 -0.11 -7.07
CA ARG A 148 -12.60 -0.06 -8.52
C ARG A 148 -11.42 0.57 -9.26
N LEU A 149 -10.86 1.66 -8.75
CA LEU A 149 -9.70 2.31 -9.37
C LEU A 149 -8.47 1.40 -9.35
N VAL A 150 -8.19 0.74 -8.23
CA VAL A 150 -7.07 -0.21 -8.15
C VAL A 150 -7.26 -1.37 -9.13
N CYS A 151 -8.47 -1.93 -9.21
CA CYS A 151 -8.79 -2.97 -10.20
C CYS A 151 -8.58 -2.47 -11.64
N LEU A 152 -8.96 -1.22 -11.94
CA LEU A 152 -8.70 -0.61 -13.25
C LEU A 152 -7.20 -0.41 -13.50
N CYS A 153 -6.40 -0.02 -12.51
CA CYS A 153 -4.95 0.11 -12.66
C CYS A 153 -4.25 -1.24 -12.89
N VAL A 154 -4.78 -2.34 -12.35
CA VAL A 154 -4.21 -3.68 -12.54
C VAL A 154 -4.63 -4.29 -13.88
N PHE A 155 -5.86 -4.05 -14.33
CA PHE A 155 -6.43 -4.72 -15.51
C PHE A 155 -6.59 -3.87 -16.76
N SER A 156 -6.55 -2.54 -16.66
CA SER A 156 -6.62 -1.70 -17.85
C SER A 156 -5.25 -1.68 -18.51
N PRO A 157 -5.14 -2.07 -19.79
CA PRO A 157 -3.99 -1.67 -20.58
C PRO A 157 -3.95 -0.15 -20.61
N VAL A 158 -2.77 0.42 -20.38
CA VAL A 158 -2.46 1.81 -20.74
C VAL A 158 -2.88 1.96 -22.21
N LYS A 159 -3.81 2.89 -22.47
CA LYS A 159 -4.23 3.26 -23.82
C LYS A 159 -3.29 4.31 -24.37
#